data_AF-A0A5M8QA68-F1
#
_entry.id   AF-A0A5M8QA68-F1
#
_cell.length_a   1.000
_cell.length_b   1.000
_cell.length_c   1.000
_cell.angle_alpha   90.00
_cell.angle_beta   90.00
_cell.angle_gamma   90.00
#
_symmetry.space_group_name_H-M   'P 1'
#
loop_
_entity.id
_entity.type
_entity.pdbx_description
1 polymer ?
#
loop_
_entity_poly.entity_id
_entity_poly.type
_entity_poly.pdbx_seq_one_letter_code
_entity_poly.pdbx_strand_id
1 'polypeptide(L)'
;MPRRLALPLAIATALAMSACASGGAVSPPSAGEPGMAGTSSESAEESTQTAADQQAAGQQSVARDAAAAEEEAAEAQAMVAPEPSVGLDDGEDGLPEHSGASVDDVLRLGGVATWIDPPARIALSLPASSGCWALAGPLTAESATALAVQVEQPQVCGAPDAARTYTLLVPADVDADAALQLTVTGLPEPLVLTLPAP
;
A
#
# COMPACT_ATOMS: atom_id res chain seq x y z
N MET A 1 38.38 7.93 -24.32
CA MET A 1 38.88 6.89 -23.38
C MET A 1 37.79 5.83 -23.22
N PRO A 2 38.17 4.54 -23.07
CA PRO A 2 37.41 3.40 -23.56
C PRO A 2 36.24 2.95 -22.67
N ARG A 3 35.21 2.42 -23.36
CA ARG A 3 34.08 1.63 -22.86
C ARG A 3 34.53 0.48 -21.95
N ARG A 4 33.79 0.24 -20.87
CA ARG A 4 33.78 -1.06 -20.19
C ARG A 4 32.34 -1.54 -20.02
N LEU A 5 31.94 -2.40 -20.96
CA LEU A 5 30.93 -3.43 -20.78
C LEU A 5 31.42 -4.44 -19.74
N ALA A 6 30.54 -4.86 -18.82
CA ALA A 6 30.63 -6.16 -18.16
C ALA A 6 29.24 -6.52 -17.59
N LEU A 7 28.48 -7.27 -18.38
CA LEU A 7 27.50 -8.23 -17.88
C LEU A 7 28.27 -9.50 -17.46
N PRO A 8 27.82 -10.24 -16.44
CA PRO A 8 27.32 -11.57 -16.77
C PRO A 8 26.07 -12.01 -15.99
N LEU A 9 25.22 -12.65 -16.79
CA LEU A 9 24.16 -13.61 -16.54
C LEU A 9 24.49 -14.67 -15.48
N ALA A 10 23.52 -15.03 -14.62
CA ALA A 10 23.26 -16.43 -14.25
C ALA A 10 21.88 -16.59 -13.59
N ILE A 11 21.04 -17.34 -14.30
CA ILE A 11 19.70 -17.79 -13.94
C ILE A 11 19.84 -19.03 -13.05
N ALA A 12 19.07 -19.11 -11.95
CA ALA A 12 18.87 -20.36 -11.22
C ALA A 12 17.39 -20.52 -10.88
N THR A 13 16.66 -21.14 -11.80
CA THR A 13 15.30 -21.64 -11.62
C THR A 13 15.34 -22.93 -10.83
N ALA A 14 14.79 -22.95 -9.61
CA ALA A 14 14.48 -24.19 -8.88
C ALA A 14 12.96 -24.38 -8.87
N LEU A 15 12.45 -25.09 -9.88
CA LEU A 15 11.08 -25.63 -9.90
C LEU A 15 11.05 -26.89 -9.04
N ALA A 16 10.52 -26.81 -7.83
CA ALA A 16 10.10 -27.97 -7.07
C ALA A 16 8.66 -28.32 -7.45
N MET A 17 8.50 -29.28 -8.36
CA MET A 17 7.22 -29.95 -8.57
C MET A 17 7.02 -31.01 -7.48
N SER A 18 6.02 -30.80 -6.63
CA SER A 18 5.42 -31.88 -5.84
C SER A 18 3.99 -32.11 -6.33
N ALA A 19 3.88 -32.99 -7.32
CA ALA A 19 2.64 -33.68 -7.63
C ALA A 19 2.41 -34.76 -6.56
N CYS A 20 1.27 -34.73 -5.88
CA CYS A 20 0.73 -35.91 -5.21
C CYS A 20 -0.68 -36.15 -5.76
N ALA A 21 -0.79 -37.24 -6.53
CA ALA A 21 -2.01 -37.73 -7.12
C ALA A 21 -2.62 -38.84 -6.25
N SER A 22 -3.94 -38.94 -6.34
CA SER A 22 -4.75 -40.16 -6.18
C SER A 22 -5.14 -40.60 -4.76
N GLY A 23 -6.46 -40.69 -4.54
CA GLY A 23 -7.01 -41.51 -3.46
C GLY A 23 -8.48 -41.22 -3.15
N GLY A 24 -9.40 -41.61 -4.03
CA GLY A 24 -10.82 -41.74 -3.66
C GLY A 24 -11.05 -43.03 -2.88
N ALA A 25 -11.81 -42.96 -1.77
CA ALA A 25 -12.68 -44.03 -1.27
C ALA A 25 -13.41 -43.63 0.04
N VAL A 26 -14.74 -43.56 -0.06
CA VAL A 26 -15.76 -44.16 0.83
C VAL A 26 -15.62 -44.00 2.36
N SER A 27 -16.58 -43.29 2.98
CA SER A 27 -16.87 -43.31 4.43
C SER A 27 -17.35 -44.69 4.92
N PRO A 28 -17.16 -44.99 6.22
CA PRO A 28 -18.33 -45.16 7.09
C PRO A 28 -18.18 -44.51 8.48
N PRO A 29 -19.28 -44.33 9.25
CA PRO A 29 -19.29 -43.61 10.52
C PRO A 29 -18.84 -44.51 11.69
N SER A 30 -18.28 -43.93 12.74
CA SER A 30 -18.16 -44.58 14.04
C SER A 30 -18.32 -43.57 15.16
N ALA A 31 -19.35 -43.83 15.96
CA ALA A 31 -19.70 -43.16 17.19
C ALA A 31 -18.77 -43.60 18.33
N GLY A 32 -18.47 -42.67 19.24
CA GLY A 32 -17.74 -42.94 20.48
C GLY A 32 -17.39 -41.67 21.24
N GLU A 33 -18.32 -41.14 22.02
CA GLU A 33 -18.06 -40.30 23.20
C GLU A 33 -17.58 -41.19 24.38
N PRO A 34 -17.21 -40.69 25.58
CA PRO A 34 -16.67 -39.39 26.02
C PRO A 34 -15.38 -39.55 26.87
N GLY A 35 -14.69 -38.45 27.19
CA GLY A 35 -13.58 -38.46 28.16
C GLY A 35 -13.44 -37.12 28.90
N MET A 36 -13.82 -37.11 30.18
CA MET A 36 -13.77 -35.98 31.11
C MET A 36 -12.37 -35.72 31.71
N ALA A 37 -12.23 -34.48 32.20
CA ALA A 37 -11.59 -34.06 33.47
C ALA A 37 -10.06 -33.81 33.54
N GLY A 38 -9.73 -32.68 34.19
CA GLY A 38 -8.38 -32.29 34.63
C GLY A 38 -8.23 -30.76 34.64
N THR A 39 -9.02 -30.02 35.44
CA THR A 39 -8.65 -29.48 36.77
C THR A 39 -7.67 -28.31 36.76
N SER A 40 -8.14 -27.24 37.39
CA SER A 40 -7.53 -25.96 37.78
C SER A 40 -6.10 -26.03 38.32
N SER A 41 -5.37 -24.93 38.15
CA SER A 41 -4.55 -24.33 39.21
C SER A 41 -4.49 -22.81 39.02
N GLU A 42 -5.12 -22.10 39.95
CA GLU A 42 -4.74 -20.75 40.37
C GLU A 42 -3.34 -20.78 40.97
N SER A 43 -2.58 -19.70 40.80
CA SER A 43 -1.82 -19.07 41.89
C SER A 43 -1.25 -17.73 41.45
N ALA A 44 -1.50 -16.73 42.29
CA ALA A 44 -1.09 -15.34 42.21
C ALA A 44 0.29 -15.10 42.83
N GLU A 45 1.00 -14.07 42.37
CA GLU A 45 1.95 -13.18 43.09
C GLU A 45 1.93 -11.86 42.29
N GLU A 46 1.50 -10.67 42.75
CA GLU A 46 1.90 -9.79 43.86
C GLU A 46 3.41 -9.50 43.96
N SER A 47 3.85 -8.31 43.49
CA SER A 47 4.63 -7.33 44.28
C SER A 47 5.32 -6.23 43.44
N THR A 48 4.80 -5.00 43.60
CA THR A 48 5.46 -3.74 43.99
C THR A 48 6.68 -3.11 43.25
N GLN A 49 6.53 -1.78 43.10
CA GLN A 49 7.52 -0.68 43.30
C GLN A 49 8.53 -0.39 42.15
N THR A 50 8.97 0.84 41.80
CA THR A 50 8.89 2.24 42.28
C THR A 50 9.46 3.16 41.15
N ALA A 51 9.17 4.47 41.23
CA ALA A 51 9.81 5.64 40.56
C ALA A 51 9.30 5.98 39.13
N ALA A 52 9.04 7.24 38.76
CA ALA A 52 9.68 8.46 39.21
C ALA A 52 8.72 9.66 39.30
N ASP A 53 8.90 10.38 40.40
CA ASP A 53 8.56 11.77 40.66
C ASP A 53 9.19 12.69 39.59
N GLN A 54 8.43 13.60 38.99
CA GLN A 54 8.92 14.94 38.63
C GLN A 54 7.81 15.98 38.73
N GLN A 55 7.86 16.64 39.88
CA GLN A 55 7.17 17.84 40.30
C GLN A 55 7.62 19.05 39.45
N ALA A 56 6.67 19.82 38.90
CA ALA A 56 6.93 21.20 38.46
C ALA A 56 5.70 22.08 38.75
N ALA A 57 5.67 22.60 39.98
CA ALA A 57 4.83 23.72 40.37
C ALA A 57 5.66 25.01 40.25
N GLY A 58 5.19 25.96 39.45
CA GLY A 58 5.74 27.31 39.35
C GLY A 58 4.62 28.29 39.06
N GLN A 59 4.15 28.96 40.11
CA GLN A 59 3.09 29.96 40.06
C GLN A 59 3.63 31.34 39.67
N GLN A 60 2.91 31.98 38.74
CA GLN A 60 2.40 33.36 38.75
C GLN A 60 3.28 34.60 39.03
N SER A 61 3.00 35.61 38.18
CA SER A 61 3.08 37.08 38.37
C SER A 61 4.48 37.68 38.20
N VAL A 62 4.76 38.78 37.49
CA VAL A 62 4.08 40.03 37.08
C VAL A 62 4.93 40.55 35.90
N ALA A 63 4.45 41.28 34.89
CA ALA A 63 4.06 42.68 34.98
C ALA A 63 3.42 43.15 33.66
N ARG A 64 2.48 44.08 33.80
CA ARG A 64 1.72 44.78 32.77
C ARG A 64 2.20 46.22 32.77
N ASP A 65 2.69 46.70 31.63
CA ASP A 65 2.78 48.11 31.21
C ASP A 65 3.21 48.06 29.71
N ALA A 66 2.35 48.42 28.74
CA ALA A 66 2.16 49.77 28.18
C ALA A 66 3.49 50.37 27.65
N ALA A 67 3.65 50.88 26.42
CA ALA A 67 2.74 51.20 25.32
C ALA A 67 3.56 51.50 24.03
N ALA A 68 2.81 51.54 22.92
CA ALA A 68 2.93 52.51 21.81
C ALA A 68 3.83 52.24 20.58
N ALA A 69 3.25 52.71 19.46
CA ALA A 69 3.76 52.98 18.12
C ALA A 69 3.77 51.79 17.15
N GLU A 70 2.80 51.73 16.22
CA GLU A 70 2.93 52.16 14.80
C GLU A 70 3.38 50.95 13.95
N GLU A 71 2.93 50.63 12.75
CA GLU A 71 2.03 51.18 11.73
C GLU A 71 2.01 50.09 10.63
N GLU A 72 0.89 49.99 9.91
CA GLU A 72 0.77 49.36 8.57
C GLU A 72 1.05 47.84 8.32
N ALA A 73 0.37 47.38 7.27
CA ALA A 73 0.54 46.10 6.56
C ALA A 73 -0.11 44.84 7.17
N ALA A 74 -1.45 44.79 7.15
CA ALA A 74 -2.20 43.53 7.14
C ALA A 74 -3.21 43.49 5.98
N GLU A 75 -2.76 43.87 4.77
CA GLU A 75 -3.33 43.35 3.53
C GLU A 75 -2.25 42.47 2.88
N ALA A 76 -2.68 41.35 2.30
CA ALA A 76 -1.87 40.31 1.64
C ALA A 76 -1.17 39.27 2.53
N GLN A 77 -1.94 38.59 3.39
CA GLN A 77 -1.82 37.13 3.47
C GLN A 77 -2.94 36.59 2.58
N ALA A 78 -2.73 36.68 1.27
CA ALA A 78 -2.31 35.51 0.51
C ALA A 78 -3.29 34.38 0.79
N MET A 79 -4.15 34.15 -0.20
CA MET A 79 -4.75 32.86 -0.45
C MET A 79 -3.59 31.84 -0.51
N VAL A 80 -3.13 31.37 0.65
CA VAL A 80 -2.45 30.10 0.75
C VAL A 80 -3.56 29.12 0.45
N ALA A 81 -3.66 28.79 -0.84
CA ALA A 81 -4.40 27.61 -1.27
C ALA A 81 -4.02 26.50 -0.28
N PRO A 82 -4.99 25.76 0.27
CA PRO A 82 -4.64 24.60 1.06
C PRO A 82 -3.70 23.77 0.19
N GLU A 83 -2.45 23.61 0.61
CA GLU A 83 -1.60 22.58 0.02
C GLU A 83 -2.45 21.32 0.03
N PRO A 84 -2.57 20.59 -1.10
CA PRO A 84 -3.34 19.38 -1.11
C PRO A 84 -2.73 18.52 -0.02
N SER A 85 -3.44 18.37 1.09
CA SER A 85 -3.17 17.30 2.02
C SER A 85 -3.12 16.08 1.12
N VAL A 86 -1.97 15.42 1.04
CA VAL A 86 -1.77 14.22 0.23
C VAL A 86 -2.70 13.19 0.84
N GLY A 87 -3.97 13.27 0.45
CA GLY A 87 -4.97 12.28 0.74
C GLY A 87 -4.48 11.04 0.03
N LEU A 88 -4.31 9.98 0.81
CA LEU A 88 -4.08 8.66 0.27
C LEU A 88 -5.23 8.42 -0.72
N ASP A 89 -4.91 8.17 -2.00
CA ASP A 89 -5.93 7.89 -2.99
C ASP A 89 -6.47 6.50 -2.71
N ASP A 90 -7.71 6.43 -2.23
CA ASP A 90 -8.38 5.17 -1.91
C ASP A 90 -8.74 4.37 -3.17
N GLY A 91 -8.64 4.98 -4.36
CA GLY A 91 -9.06 4.41 -5.63
C GLY A 91 -10.57 4.42 -5.83
N GLU A 92 -11.02 4.19 -7.05
CA GLU A 92 -12.44 4.05 -7.41
C GLU A 92 -12.85 2.57 -7.41
N ASP A 93 -14.09 2.28 -7.04
CA ASP A 93 -14.63 0.92 -7.11
C ASP A 93 -14.80 0.46 -8.56
N GLY A 94 -14.36 -0.76 -8.85
CA GLY A 94 -14.52 -1.38 -10.16
C GLY A 94 -13.31 -1.17 -11.08
N LEU A 95 -13.57 -1.25 -12.39
CA LEU A 95 -12.57 -1.21 -13.46
C LEU A 95 -12.84 -0.03 -14.41
N PRO A 96 -11.81 0.48 -15.12
CA PRO A 96 -12.02 1.49 -16.14
C PRO A 96 -12.98 0.99 -17.22
N GLU A 97 -13.92 1.85 -17.60
CA GLU A 97 -14.67 1.68 -18.84
C GLU A 97 -13.62 1.56 -19.98
N HIS A 98 -13.61 0.45 -20.71
CA HIS A 98 -12.62 0.13 -21.76
C HIS A 98 -11.29 -0.52 -21.37
N SER A 99 -11.08 -0.91 -20.11
CA SER A 99 -9.85 -1.66 -19.74
C SER A 99 -9.69 -3.01 -20.46
N GLY A 100 -10.80 -3.60 -20.92
CA GLY A 100 -10.81 -4.95 -21.50
C GLY A 100 -10.56 -6.08 -20.49
N ALA A 101 -10.26 -5.74 -19.24
CA ALA A 101 -10.10 -6.67 -18.13
C ALA A 101 -11.44 -6.89 -17.41
N SER A 102 -11.59 -8.08 -16.83
CA SER A 102 -12.68 -8.38 -15.90
C SER A 102 -12.18 -8.35 -14.45
N VAL A 103 -13.10 -8.25 -13.49
CA VAL A 103 -12.74 -8.35 -12.05
C VAL A 103 -12.07 -9.69 -11.77
N ASP A 104 -12.52 -10.77 -12.42
CA ASP A 104 -11.90 -12.09 -12.33
C ASP A 104 -10.43 -12.06 -12.78
N ASP A 105 -10.12 -11.36 -13.88
CA ASP A 105 -8.72 -11.20 -14.33
C ASP A 105 -7.86 -10.48 -13.30
N VAL A 106 -8.37 -9.42 -12.67
CA VAL A 106 -7.64 -8.71 -11.62
C VAL A 106 -7.38 -9.62 -10.42
N LEU A 107 -8.40 -10.34 -9.93
CA LEU A 107 -8.26 -11.27 -8.81
C LEU A 107 -7.30 -12.42 -9.12
N ARG A 108 -7.33 -12.94 -10.36
CA ARG A 108 -6.50 -14.05 -10.81
C ARG A 108 -5.05 -13.66 -11.08
N LEU A 109 -4.81 -12.46 -11.61
CA LEU A 109 -3.49 -11.97 -11.99
C LEU A 109 -2.80 -11.17 -10.89
N GLY A 110 -3.53 -10.77 -9.84
CA GLY A 110 -3.01 -9.94 -8.75
C GLY A 110 -3.04 -8.44 -9.04
N GLY A 111 -3.37 -8.03 -10.27
CA GLY A 111 -3.50 -6.65 -10.68
C GLY A 111 -3.39 -6.49 -12.21
N VAL A 112 -3.91 -5.39 -12.74
CA VAL A 112 -3.84 -5.03 -14.16
C VAL A 112 -3.54 -3.55 -14.27
N ALA A 113 -2.76 -3.15 -15.27
CA ALA A 113 -2.54 -1.75 -15.60
C ALA A 113 -2.84 -1.50 -17.08
N THR A 114 -3.46 -0.37 -17.38
CA THR A 114 -3.85 0.00 -18.75
C THR A 114 -3.77 1.51 -18.97
N TRP A 115 -3.60 1.92 -20.22
CA TRP A 115 -3.70 3.31 -20.63
C TRP A 115 -5.16 3.77 -20.65
N ILE A 116 -5.44 4.91 -20.03
CA ILE A 116 -6.77 5.55 -20.10
C ILE A 116 -6.76 6.89 -20.81
N ASP A 117 -5.61 7.58 -20.83
CA ASP A 117 -5.37 8.81 -21.58
C ASP A 117 -3.87 8.88 -21.91
N PRO A 118 -3.40 8.12 -22.91
CA PRO A 118 -1.98 8.03 -23.22
C PRO A 118 -1.45 9.34 -23.84
N PRO A 119 -0.18 9.68 -23.61
CA PRO A 119 0.80 8.99 -22.75
C PRO A 119 0.75 9.44 -21.28
N ALA A 120 -0.27 10.21 -20.89
CA ALA A 120 -0.28 10.96 -19.62
C ALA A 120 -0.85 10.19 -18.42
N ARG A 121 -1.79 9.25 -18.64
CA ARG A 121 -2.51 8.57 -17.55
C ARG A 121 -2.64 7.07 -17.73
N ILE A 122 -2.35 6.39 -16.63
CA ILE A 122 -2.49 4.95 -16.45
C ILE A 122 -3.60 4.69 -15.43
N ALA A 123 -4.45 3.72 -15.68
CA ALA A 123 -5.26 3.09 -14.65
C ALA A 123 -4.54 1.86 -14.11
N LEU A 124 -4.38 1.78 -12.80
CA LEU A 124 -3.92 0.59 -12.09
C LEU A 124 -5.11 -0.01 -11.33
N SER A 125 -5.49 -1.24 -11.65
CA SER A 125 -6.54 -1.97 -10.94
C SER A 125 -5.94 -3.08 -10.08
N LEU A 126 -6.24 -3.09 -8.78
CA LEU A 126 -5.73 -4.06 -7.82
C LEU A 126 -6.87 -4.85 -7.14
N PRO A 127 -6.63 -6.12 -6.75
CA PRO A 127 -7.52 -6.89 -5.89
C PRO A 127 -7.70 -6.20 -4.55
N ALA A 128 -8.94 -5.91 -4.17
CA ALA A 128 -9.23 -5.29 -2.88
C ALA A 128 -10.58 -5.77 -2.33
N SER A 129 -10.68 -5.81 -1.00
CA SER A 129 -11.98 -5.80 -0.32
C SER A 129 -12.46 -4.36 -0.17
N SER A 130 -13.78 -4.13 -0.08
CA SER A 130 -14.35 -2.79 0.07
C SER A 130 -13.64 -1.97 1.17
N GLY A 131 -13.04 -0.83 0.81
CA GLY A 131 -12.36 0.08 1.75
C GLY A 131 -10.94 -0.33 2.15
N CYS A 132 -10.30 -1.25 1.45
CA CYS A 132 -8.91 -1.62 1.67
C CYS A 132 -8.01 -1.20 0.50
N TRP A 133 -6.79 -0.79 0.85
CA TRP A 133 -5.67 -0.42 -0.02
C TRP A 133 -5.81 1.00 -0.57
N ALA A 134 -4.97 1.90 -0.07
CA ALA A 134 -4.84 3.26 -0.55
C ALA A 134 -3.42 3.47 -1.07
N LEU A 135 -3.24 4.38 -2.03
CA LEU A 135 -1.89 4.74 -2.47
C LEU A 135 -1.15 5.46 -1.34
N ALA A 136 0.06 4.98 -1.01
CA ALA A 136 0.95 5.59 -0.02
C ALA A 136 1.70 6.83 -0.55
N GLY A 137 1.46 7.20 -1.81
CA GLY A 137 2.15 8.30 -2.48
C GLY A 137 1.92 8.33 -3.99
N PRO A 138 2.51 9.32 -4.68
CA PRO A 138 2.38 9.44 -6.13
C PRO A 138 3.17 8.34 -6.85
N LEU A 139 2.87 8.20 -8.15
CA LEU A 139 3.68 7.42 -9.07
C LEU A 139 5.08 8.05 -9.20
N THR A 140 6.12 7.24 -9.05
CA THR A 140 7.53 7.68 -9.11
C THR A 140 8.24 7.05 -10.30
N ALA A 141 9.18 7.78 -10.92
CA ALA A 141 10.05 7.25 -11.97
C ALA A 141 11.28 6.61 -11.33
N GLU A 142 11.50 5.32 -11.58
CA GLU A 142 12.75 4.63 -11.21
C GLU A 142 13.79 4.74 -12.34
N SER A 143 13.30 4.82 -13.59
CA SER A 143 14.11 5.08 -14.79
C SER A 143 13.23 5.65 -15.90
N ALA A 144 13.82 5.91 -17.08
CA ALA A 144 13.08 6.40 -18.24
C ALA A 144 11.92 5.47 -18.68
N THR A 145 11.94 4.17 -18.36
CA THR A 145 10.88 3.21 -18.73
C THR A 145 10.40 2.35 -17.57
N ALA A 146 10.67 2.77 -16.33
CA ALA A 146 10.28 2.05 -15.12
C ALA A 146 9.67 3.00 -14.10
N LEU A 147 8.51 2.60 -13.59
CA LEU A 147 7.68 3.35 -12.67
C LEU A 147 7.49 2.51 -11.40
N ALA A 148 7.38 3.18 -10.25
CA ALA A 148 7.01 2.55 -9.00
C ALA A 148 5.89 3.32 -8.29
N VAL A 149 4.95 2.57 -7.74
CA VAL A 149 3.91 3.08 -6.85
C VAL A 149 3.87 2.24 -5.58
N GLN A 150 3.54 2.87 -4.47
CA GLN A 150 3.41 2.21 -3.19
C GLN A 150 1.95 2.21 -2.76
N VAL A 151 1.47 1.08 -2.27
CA VAL A 151 0.17 0.96 -1.62
C VAL A 151 0.35 0.72 -0.12
N GLU A 152 -0.56 1.24 0.69
CA GLU A 152 -0.66 0.88 2.09
C GLU A 152 -1.64 -0.27 2.23
N GLN A 153 -1.19 -1.39 2.78
CA GLN A 153 -2.07 -2.48 3.18
C GLN A 153 -2.54 -2.25 4.62
N PRO A 154 -3.84 -2.02 4.87
CA PRO A 154 -4.37 -2.04 6.23
C PRO A 154 -4.12 -3.40 6.87
N GLN A 155 -3.79 -3.40 8.17
CA GLN A 155 -3.50 -4.61 8.96
C GLN A 155 -4.66 -5.62 8.99
N VAL A 156 -5.88 -5.19 8.65
CA VAL A 156 -7.09 -6.02 8.69
C VAL A 156 -7.88 -5.80 7.39
N CYS A 157 -7.46 -6.48 6.32
CA CYS A 157 -8.26 -6.60 5.10
C CYS A 157 -8.91 -7.97 5.00
N GLY A 158 -10.13 -8.00 4.45
CA GLY A 158 -10.76 -9.25 4.06
C GLY A 158 -10.03 -9.88 2.88
N ALA A 159 -10.46 -11.10 2.51
CA ALA A 159 -10.04 -11.66 1.23
C ALA A 159 -10.54 -10.75 0.09
N PRO A 160 -9.72 -10.48 -0.94
CA PRO A 160 -10.13 -9.62 -2.04
C PRO A 160 -11.26 -10.29 -2.85
N ASP A 161 -12.38 -9.61 -2.96
CA ASP A 161 -13.56 -10.04 -3.72
C ASP A 161 -13.96 -9.05 -4.83
N ALA A 162 -13.28 -7.90 -4.89
CA ALA A 162 -13.52 -6.84 -5.86
C ALA A 162 -12.20 -6.30 -6.43
N ALA A 163 -12.31 -5.31 -7.31
CA ALA A 163 -11.19 -4.55 -7.84
C ALA A 163 -11.35 -3.06 -7.49
N ARG A 164 -10.25 -2.40 -7.15
CA ARG A 164 -10.18 -0.94 -7.07
C ARG A 164 -9.20 -0.39 -8.08
N THR A 165 -9.56 0.73 -8.68
CA THR A 165 -8.81 1.37 -9.76
C THR A 165 -8.26 2.71 -9.32
N TYR A 166 -6.97 2.92 -9.53
CA TYR A 166 -6.26 4.15 -9.24
C TYR A 166 -5.85 4.81 -10.55
N THR A 167 -6.11 6.11 -10.67
CA THR A 167 -5.66 6.90 -11.82
C THR A 167 -4.31 7.54 -11.49
N LEU A 168 -3.28 7.15 -12.24
CA LEU A 168 -1.90 7.55 -12.03
C LEU A 168 -1.43 8.47 -13.15
N LEU A 169 -0.85 9.61 -12.79
CA LEU A 169 -0.20 10.52 -13.73
C LEU A 169 1.24 10.07 -13.99
N VAL A 170 1.58 9.89 -15.26
CA VAL A 170 2.94 9.51 -15.66
C VAL A 170 3.88 10.70 -15.47
N PRO A 171 5.01 10.55 -14.74
CA PRO A 171 6.02 11.60 -14.60
C PRO A 171 6.57 12.06 -15.96
N ALA A 172 6.83 13.36 -16.11
CA ALA A 172 7.24 13.95 -17.39
C ALA A 172 8.64 13.51 -17.88
N ASP A 173 9.46 12.95 -16.99
CA ASP A 173 10.79 12.42 -17.26
C ASP A 173 10.80 10.96 -17.77
N VAL A 174 9.62 10.34 -17.88
CA VAL A 174 9.42 8.96 -18.36
C VAL A 174 9.10 8.96 -19.86
N ASP A 175 9.75 8.05 -20.59
CA ASP A 175 9.52 7.79 -22.00
C ASP A 175 8.26 6.90 -22.17
N ALA A 176 7.10 7.53 -22.10
CA ALA A 176 5.80 6.88 -22.17
C ALA A 176 5.40 6.43 -23.59
N ASP A 177 6.20 6.74 -24.61
CA ASP A 177 6.08 6.18 -25.96
C ASP A 177 6.68 4.76 -26.05
N ALA A 178 7.45 4.34 -25.04
CA ALA A 178 7.98 2.99 -24.92
C ALA A 178 7.09 2.09 -24.04
N ALA A 179 7.37 0.78 -24.05
CA ALA A 179 6.77 -0.13 -23.08
C ALA A 179 7.31 0.20 -21.67
N LEU A 180 6.40 0.32 -20.70
CA LEU A 180 6.72 0.70 -19.33
C LEU A 180 6.63 -0.52 -18.39
N GLN A 181 7.57 -0.63 -17.46
CA GLN A 181 7.40 -1.48 -16.29
C GLN A 181 6.81 -0.67 -15.14
N LEU A 182 5.76 -1.17 -14.52
CA LEU A 182 5.15 -0.61 -13.32
C LEU A 182 5.32 -1.59 -12.15
N THR A 183 6.05 -1.18 -11.13
CA THR A 183 6.23 -1.92 -9.88
C THR A 183 5.25 -1.39 -8.84
N VAL A 184 4.43 -2.29 -8.28
CA VAL A 184 3.55 -2.00 -7.15
C VAL A 184 4.17 -2.61 -5.90
N THR A 185 4.47 -1.75 -4.92
CA THR A 185 5.09 -2.11 -3.65
C THR A 185 4.13 -1.91 -2.48
N GLY A 186 4.44 -2.49 -1.31
CA GLY A 186 3.55 -2.45 -0.14
C GLY A 186 2.50 -3.57 -0.10
N LEU A 187 2.50 -4.44 -1.11
CA LEU A 187 1.84 -5.74 -1.12
C LEU A 187 2.69 -6.80 -0.40
N PRO A 188 2.10 -7.95 0.01
CA PRO A 188 2.86 -9.06 0.56
C PRO A 188 3.99 -9.54 -0.37
N GLU A 189 3.74 -9.53 -1.68
CA GLU A 189 4.74 -9.73 -2.73
C GLU A 189 4.64 -8.57 -3.72
N PRO A 190 5.77 -7.94 -4.12
CA PRO A 190 5.76 -6.89 -5.13
C PRO A 190 5.19 -7.40 -6.45
N LEU A 191 4.31 -6.61 -7.05
CA LEU A 191 3.73 -6.92 -8.36
C LEU A 191 4.42 -6.09 -9.44
N VAL A 192 4.85 -6.74 -10.52
CA VAL A 192 5.43 -6.06 -11.68
C VAL A 192 4.50 -6.25 -12.87
N LEU A 193 4.03 -5.13 -13.41
CA LEU A 193 3.14 -5.07 -14.57
C LEU A 193 3.90 -4.47 -15.75
N THR A 194 3.64 -4.98 -16.95
CA THR A 194 4.16 -4.40 -18.19
C THR A 194 3.02 -3.71 -18.90
N LEU A 195 3.16 -2.40 -19.13
CA LEU A 195 2.28 -1.66 -20.01
C LEU A 195 2.92 -1.61 -21.40
N PRO A 196 2.22 -2.05 -22.46
CA PRO A 196 2.70 -1.85 -23.82
C PRO A 196 2.77 -0.34 -24.14
N ALA A 197 3.57 0.01 -25.14
CA ALA A 197 3.49 1.34 -25.74
C ALA A 197 2.04 1.61 -26.20
N PRO A 198 1.56 2.86 -26.07
CA PRO A 198 0.18 3.23 -26.36
C PRO A 198 -0.24 3.06 -27.83
#